data_AF-A0A0R2SY05-F1
#
_entry.id   AF-A0A0R2SY05-F1
#
_cell.length_a   1.000
_cell.length_b   1.000
_cell.length_c   1.000
_cell.angle_alpha   90.00
_cell.angle_beta   90.00
_cell.angle_gamma   90.00
#
_symmetry.space_group_name_H-M   'P 1'
#
loop_
_entity.id
_entity.type
_entity.pdbx_description
1 polymer ?
#
loop_
_entity_poly.entity_id
_entity_poly.type
_entity_poly.pdbx_seq_one_letter_code
_entity_poly.pdbx_strand_id
1 'polypeptide(L)'
;MLINLMIETTIDNYDKWIIEGFEADTERRSKMCNEEKTRVAKVSETEAIILLFDVDIDKLREHMKDPVMKILESEFKASHIIHTFSPID
;
A
#
# COMPACT_ATOMS: atom_id res chain seq x y z
N MET A 1 -9.95 -11.43 10.43
CA MET A 1 -9.50 -12.43 9.44
C MET A 1 -8.27 -11.86 8.76
N LEU A 2 -7.19 -12.64 8.62
CA LEU A 2 -5.97 -12.18 7.95
C LEU A 2 -6.02 -12.56 6.47
N ILE A 3 -5.60 -11.64 5.60
CA ILE A 3 -5.53 -11.84 4.14
C ILE A 3 -4.23 -11.25 3.58
N ASN A 4 -3.79 -11.71 2.41
CA ASN A 4 -2.71 -11.05 1.68
C ASN A 4 -3.29 -10.23 0.53
N LEU A 5 -2.73 -9.05 0.30
CA LEU A 5 -3.21 -8.09 -0.69
C LEU A 5 -2.13 -7.75 -1.71
N MET A 6 -2.47 -7.85 -2.98
CA MET A 6 -1.72 -7.24 -4.07
C MET A 6 -2.43 -5.96 -4.47
N ILE A 7 -1.71 -4.84 -4.47
CA ILE A 7 -2.25 -3.53 -4.78
C ILE A 7 -1.53 -2.99 -6.00
N GLU A 8 -2.26 -2.82 -7.09
CA GLU A 8 -1.80 -2.04 -8.23
C GLU A 8 -1.99 -0.57 -7.89
N THR A 9 -0.95 0.23 -8.08
CA THR A 9 -0.92 1.64 -7.70
C THR A 9 -0.49 2.48 -8.90
N THR A 10 -1.34 3.43 -9.31
CA THR A 10 -0.93 4.52 -10.22
C THR A 10 -0.51 5.71 -9.39
N ILE A 11 0.54 6.42 -9.79
CA ILE A 11 1.13 7.59 -9.11
C ILE A 11 1.68 8.57 -10.16
N ASP A 12 2.02 9.80 -9.75
CA ASP A 12 2.59 10.80 -10.66
C ASP A 12 4.11 10.74 -10.82
N ASN A 13 4.84 10.31 -9.78
CA ASN A 13 6.30 10.13 -9.79
C ASN A 13 6.74 9.05 -8.79
N TYR A 14 7.23 7.91 -9.28
CA TYR A 14 7.58 6.76 -8.42
C TYR A 14 8.69 7.11 -7.41
N ASP A 15 9.76 7.75 -7.87
CA ASP A 15 10.95 7.98 -7.06
C ASP A 15 10.67 8.94 -5.89
N LYS A 16 9.77 9.91 -6.10
CA LYS A 16 9.28 10.78 -5.03
C LYS A 16 8.33 10.02 -4.10
N TRP A 17 7.33 9.34 -4.67
CA TRP A 17 6.31 8.62 -3.92
C TRP A 17 6.89 7.53 -3.02
N ILE A 18 7.88 6.77 -3.49
CA ILE A 18 8.45 5.66 -2.72
C ILE A 18 9.09 6.16 -1.41
N ILE A 19 9.83 7.27 -1.45
CA ILE A 19 10.52 7.82 -0.27
C ILE A 19 9.56 8.62 0.61
N GLU A 20 8.86 9.60 0.03
CA GLU A 20 8.11 10.61 0.78
C GLU A 20 6.69 10.18 1.13
N GLY A 21 6.12 9.23 0.37
CA GLY A 21 4.78 8.72 0.58
C GLY A 21 4.77 7.32 1.20
N PHE A 22 5.32 6.33 0.48
CA PHE A 22 5.18 4.93 0.87
C PHE A 22 6.08 4.55 2.05
N GLU A 23 7.39 4.80 1.98
CA GLU A 23 8.33 4.46 3.07
C GLU A 23 8.12 5.36 4.30
N ALA A 24 7.80 6.65 4.12
CA ALA A 24 7.49 7.54 5.22
C ALA A 24 6.26 7.09 6.05
N ASP A 25 5.31 6.37 5.43
CA ASP A 25 4.07 5.91 6.07
C ASP A 25 4.16 4.50 6.70
N THR A 26 5.37 3.94 6.76
CA THR A 26 5.66 2.59 7.29
C THR A 26 5.04 2.35 8.66
N GLU A 27 5.13 3.30 9.60
CA GLU A 27 4.57 3.13 10.95
C GLU A 27 3.04 2.98 10.93
N ARG A 28 2.33 3.81 10.16
CA ARG A 28 0.86 3.75 10.06
C ARG A 28 0.40 2.48 9.35
N ARG A 29 1.10 2.08 8.29
CA ARG A 29 0.84 0.84 7.55
C ARG A 29 1.10 -0.41 8.40
N SER A 30 2.17 -0.45 9.19
CA SER A 30 2.50 -1.59 10.07
C SER A 30 1.40 -1.96 11.08
N LYS A 31 0.47 -1.05 11.37
CA LYS A 31 -0.67 -1.31 12.27
C LYS A 31 -1.67 -2.30 11.68
N MET A 32 -1.73 -2.40 10.35
CA MET A 32 -2.71 -3.23 9.63
C MET A 32 -2.11 -4.41 8.87
N CYS A 33 -0.79 -4.51 8.71
CA CYS A 33 -0.13 -5.62 8.01
C CYS A 33 1.26 -5.95 8.56
N ASN A 34 1.83 -7.07 8.12
CA ASN A 34 3.21 -7.42 8.42
C ASN A 34 4.18 -6.62 7.54
N GLU A 35 4.73 -5.55 8.10
CA GLU A 35 5.63 -4.64 7.39
C GLU A 35 6.95 -5.29 6.97
N GLU A 36 7.52 -6.19 7.78
CA GLU A 36 8.76 -6.89 7.43
C GLU A 36 8.62 -7.76 6.17
N LYS A 37 7.41 -8.23 5.89
CA LYS A 37 7.07 -8.98 4.68
C LYS A 37 6.55 -8.10 3.55
N THR A 38 6.26 -6.83 3.81
CA THR A 38 5.75 -5.92 2.77
C THR A 38 6.78 -5.77 1.65
N ARG A 39 6.31 -5.82 0.42
CA ARG A 39 7.15 -5.64 -0.78
C ARG A 39 6.51 -4.59 -1.67
N VAL A 40 7.35 -3.83 -2.34
CA VAL A 40 6.94 -2.84 -3.34
C VAL A 40 7.88 -2.96 -4.53
N ALA A 41 7.33 -2.87 -5.73
CA ALA A 41 8.08 -2.95 -6.97
C ALA A 41 7.64 -1.82 -7.91
N LYS A 42 8.63 -1.14 -8.50
CA LYS A 42 8.44 -0.20 -9.60
C LYS A 42 8.01 -0.98 -10.84
N VAL A 43 6.85 -0.64 -11.41
CA VAL A 43 6.41 -1.15 -12.71
C VAL A 43 6.82 -0.16 -13.80
N SER A 44 6.58 1.12 -13.57
CA SER A 44 6.98 2.23 -14.43
C SER A 44 7.24 3.49 -13.58
N GLU A 45 7.51 4.64 -14.21
CA GLU A 45 7.61 5.92 -13.48
C GLU A 45 6.29 6.36 -12.84
N THR A 46 5.16 5.83 -13.33
CA THR A 46 3.81 6.20 -12.91
C THR A 46 3.04 5.03 -12.28
N GLU A 47 3.65 3.86 -12.12
CA GLU A 47 2.97 2.65 -11.64
C GLU A 47 3.84 1.81 -10.72
N ALA A 48 3.22 1.23 -9.70
CA ALA A 48 3.84 0.34 -8.72
C ALA A 48 2.92 -0.83 -8.36
N ILE A 49 3.52 -1.94 -7.92
CA ILE A 49 2.81 -3.04 -7.27
C ILE A 49 3.27 -3.12 -5.83
N ILE A 50 2.32 -3.22 -4.91
CA ILE A 50 2.55 -3.41 -3.48
C ILE A 50 1.99 -4.77 -3.08
N LEU A 51 2.77 -5.55 -2.32
CA LEU A 51 2.34 -6.78 -1.69
C LEU A 51 2.31 -6.56 -0.18
N LEU A 52 1.11 -6.67 0.40
CA LEU A 52 0.89 -6.65 1.85
C LEU A 52 0.53 -8.05 2.33
N PHE A 53 1.10 -8.44 3.46
CA PHE A 53 0.92 -9.77 4.05
C PHE A 53 0.30 -9.68 5.43
N ASP A 54 -0.40 -10.74 5.83
CA ASP A 54 -1.01 -10.86 7.15
C ASP A 54 -1.89 -9.63 7.49
N VAL A 55 -2.66 -9.14 6.52
CA VAL A 55 -3.45 -7.91 6.64
C VAL A 55 -4.68 -8.13 7.51
N ASP A 56 -4.83 -7.31 8.56
CA ASP A 56 -6.05 -7.22 9.35
C ASP A 56 -7.08 -6.35 8.64
N ILE A 57 -8.14 -6.99 8.11
CA ILE A 57 -9.19 -6.32 7.31
C ILE A 57 -9.88 -5.19 8.07
N ASP A 58 -10.10 -5.34 9.38
CA ASP A 58 -10.83 -4.32 10.13
C ASP A 58 -9.96 -3.07 10.30
N LYS A 59 -8.66 -3.26 10.58
CA LYS A 59 -7.69 -2.15 10.63
C LYS A 59 -7.41 -1.56 9.26
N LEU A 60 -7.43 -2.36 8.18
CA LEU A 60 -7.34 -1.84 6.81
C LEU A 60 -8.49 -0.88 6.51
N ARG A 61 -9.73 -1.23 6.90
CA ARG A 61 -10.90 -0.35 6.70
C ARG A 61 -10.78 0.97 7.46
N GLU A 62 -10.17 0.95 8.64
CA GLU A 62 -9.85 2.16 9.40
C GLU A 62 -8.74 2.97 8.70
N HIS A 63 -7.67 2.29 8.27
CA HIS A 63 -6.54 2.90 7.55
C HIS A 63 -6.98 3.61 6.26
N MET A 64 -7.91 3.02 5.50
CA MET A 64 -8.48 3.64 4.28
C MET A 64 -9.36 4.87 4.57
N LYS A 65 -9.90 4.99 5.78
CA LYS A 65 -10.72 6.14 6.20
C LYS A 65 -9.88 7.24 6.86
N ASP A 66 -8.63 6.94 7.21
CA ASP A 66 -7.71 7.87 7.83
C ASP A 66 -7.50 9.10 6.92
N PRO A 67 -7.69 10.33 7.42
CA PRO A 67 -7.44 11.54 6.64
C PRO A 67 -6.02 11.61 6.05
N VAL A 68 -5.02 11.04 6.73
CA VAL A 68 -3.64 11.00 6.23
C VAL A 68 -3.56 10.23 4.91
N MET A 69 -4.31 9.13 4.77
CA MET A 69 -4.35 8.37 3.51
C MET A 69 -4.83 9.24 2.35
N LYS A 70 -5.91 10.02 2.56
CA LYS A 70 -6.45 10.92 1.53
C LYS A 70 -5.48 12.04 1.14
N ILE A 71 -4.71 12.53 2.12
CA ILE A 71 -3.67 13.54 1.86
C ILE A 71 -2.58 12.94 0.96
N LEU A 72 -2.08 11.75 1.32
CA LEU A 72 -1.05 11.05 0.53
C LEU A 72 -1.55 10.70 -0.88
N GLU A 73 -2.77 10.18 -1.00
CA GLU A 73 -3.40 9.91 -2.31
C GLU A 73 -3.49 11.17 -3.16
N SER A 74 -3.90 12.30 -2.58
CA SER A 74 -3.97 13.56 -3.30
C SER A 74 -2.59 14.12 -3.68
N GLU A 75 -1.61 14.01 -2.78
CA GLU A 75 -0.27 14.58 -2.98
C GLU A 75 0.48 13.88 -4.12
N PHE A 76 0.41 12.55 -4.17
CA PHE A 76 1.10 11.73 -5.17
C PHE A 76 0.20 11.31 -6.34
N LYS A 77 -1.02 11.84 -6.40
CA LYS A 77 -2.09 11.47 -7.34
C LYS A 77 -2.29 9.94 -7.39
N ALA A 78 -2.22 9.32 -6.21
CA ALA A 78 -2.26 7.88 -6.09
C ALA A 78 -3.67 7.32 -6.28
N SER A 79 -3.78 6.18 -6.95
CA SER A 79 -5.01 5.38 -7.02
C SER A 79 -4.67 3.90 -6.91
N HIS A 80 -5.60 3.11 -6.39
CA HIS A 80 -5.35 1.73 -6.00
C HIS A 80 -6.41 0.77 -6.54
N ILE A 81 -5.97 -0.34 -7.12
CA ILE A 81 -6.80 -1.54 -7.37
C ILE A 81 -6.29 -2.64 -6.45
N ILE A 82 -7.18 -3.20 -5.62
CA ILE A 82 -6.83 -4.13 -4.55
C ILE A 82 -7.31 -5.54 -4.89
N HIS A 83 -6.39 -6.49 -4.87
CA HIS A 83 -6.64 -7.91 -5.11
C HIS A 83 -6.24 -8.73 -3.88
N THR A 84 -6.95 -9.80 -3.60
CA THR A 84 -6.51 -10.82 -2.66
C THR A 84 -5.65 -11.85 -3.38
N PHE A 85 -4.59 -12.34 -2.72
CA PHE A 85 -3.81 -13.47 -3.24
C PHE A 85 -3.49 -14.48 -2.14
N SER A 86 -3.13 -15.68 -2.55
CA SER A 86 -2.69 -16.76 -1.66
C SER A 86 -1.47 -17.45 -2.27
N PRO A 87 -0.51 -17.92 -1.44
CA PRO A 87 0.53 -18.81 -1.92
C PRO A 87 -0.08 -20.01 -2.64
N ILE A 88 0.62 -20.49 -3.68
CA ILE A 88 0.34 -21.81 -4.24
C ILE A 88 0.89 -22.81 -3.21
N ASP A 89 0.07 -23.78 -2.81
CA ASP A 89 0.39 -24.84 -1.84
C ASP A 89 1.78 -25.47 -2.05
#